data_AF-A0A8T7GL46-F1
#
_entry.id   AF-A0A8T7GL46-F1
#
_cell.length_a   1.000
_cell.length_b   1.000
_cell.length_c   1.000
_cell.angle_alpha   90.00
_cell.angle_beta   90.00
_cell.angle_gamma   90.00
#
_symmetry.space_group_name_H-M   'P 1'
#
loop_
_entity.id
_entity.type
_entity.pdbx_description
1 polymer ?
#
loop_
_entity_poly.entity_id
_entity_poly.type
_entity_poly.pdbx_seq_one_letter_code
_entity_poly.pdbx_strand_id
1 'polypeptide(L)'
;MPISLDEVDTAILKSLLEDGRKSFRQISRETGITTPTVKARYERLVNVGFIKGVIPVFDFDKIGSRENDTLIQLQQIKENTSREKKNSMDKNNTLKEELDVIRKRISTGLEINIICDFCDGPVYGKPKVLKFADIERFFCCTSCKSGYIEKYRGRIEAIKRKYEGKSEIEI
;
A
#
# COMPACT_ATOMS: atom_id res chain seq x y z
N MET A 1 21.32 -11.17 26.21
CA MET A 1 22.30 -11.08 25.11
C MET A 1 21.66 -10.26 23.99
N PRO A 2 22.32 -9.26 23.39
CA PRO A 2 21.72 -8.45 22.33
C PRO A 2 21.53 -9.29 21.06
N ILE A 3 20.38 -9.15 20.40
CA ILE A 3 20.13 -9.77 19.09
C ILE A 3 20.88 -8.95 18.04
N SER A 4 21.78 -9.60 17.30
CA SER A 4 22.40 -9.03 16.11
C SER A 4 21.55 -9.36 14.89
N LEU A 5 21.40 -8.38 14.00
CA LEU A 5 20.83 -8.61 12.66
C LEU A 5 21.88 -9.32 11.81
N ASP A 6 21.48 -10.40 11.15
CA ASP A 6 22.30 -11.06 10.13
C ASP A 6 21.95 -10.58 8.71
N GLU A 7 22.61 -11.14 7.71
CA GLU A 7 22.38 -10.80 6.30
C GLU A 7 20.94 -11.14 5.85
N VAL A 8 20.37 -12.22 6.39
CA VAL A 8 19.00 -12.67 6.11
C VAL A 8 18.00 -11.67 6.67
N ASP A 9 18.16 -11.26 7.93
CA ASP A 9 17.30 -10.24 8.56
C ASP A 9 17.38 -8.92 7.77
N THR A 10 18.59 -8.52 7.36
CA THR A 10 18.82 -7.29 6.59
C THR A 10 18.16 -7.35 5.20
N ALA A 11 18.22 -8.49 4.52
CA ALA A 11 17.58 -8.69 3.22
C ALA A 11 16.05 -8.58 3.31
N ILE A 12 15.45 -9.19 4.33
CA ILE A 12 14.00 -9.11 4.58
C ILE A 12 13.58 -7.67 4.84
N LEU A 13 14.30 -6.95 5.70
CA LEU A 13 14.01 -5.55 6.02
C LEU A 13 14.12 -4.64 4.79
N LYS A 14 15.15 -4.84 3.95
CA LYS A 14 15.28 -4.09 2.69
C LYS A 14 14.12 -4.35 1.73
N SER A 15 13.67 -5.60 1.59
CA SER A 15 12.53 -5.94 0.73
C SER A 15 11.23 -5.30 1.23
N LEU A 16 11.00 -5.27 2.55
CA LEU A 16 9.84 -4.61 3.18
C LEU A 16 9.90 -3.08 3.08
N LEU A 17 11.08 -2.47 3.14
CA LEU A 17 11.25 -1.03 2.96
C LEU A 17 10.91 -0.59 1.53
N GLU A 18 11.17 -1.44 0.54
CA GLU A 18 10.80 -1.17 -0.85
C GLU A 18 9.28 -1.24 -1.05
N ASP A 19 8.63 -2.28 -0.53
CA ASP A 19 7.17 -2.39 -0.51
C ASP A 19 6.69 -3.24 0.68
N GLY A 20 6.12 -2.56 1.68
CA GLY A 20 5.59 -3.19 2.90
C GLY A 20 4.36 -4.06 2.67
N ARG A 21 3.79 -4.08 1.45
CA ARG A 21 2.66 -4.95 1.08
C ARG A 21 3.11 -6.32 0.56
N LYS A 22 4.42 -6.54 0.39
CA LYS A 22 4.96 -7.80 -0.11
C LYS A 22 4.59 -8.96 0.81
N SER A 23 4.14 -10.06 0.23
CA SER A 23 3.95 -11.32 0.95
C SER A 23 5.29 -11.98 1.28
N PHE A 24 5.33 -12.84 2.31
CA PHE A 24 6.53 -13.63 2.61
C PHE A 24 6.99 -14.51 1.44
N ARG A 25 6.06 -14.95 0.59
CA ARG A 25 6.38 -15.69 -0.65
C ARG A 25 7.10 -14.81 -1.69
N GLN A 26 6.69 -13.55 -1.82
CA GLN A 26 7.38 -12.60 -2.70
C GLN A 26 8.79 -12.29 -2.19
N ILE A 27 8.93 -12.00 -0.89
CA ILE A 27 10.23 -11.77 -0.25
C ILE A 27 11.13 -13.00 -0.42
N SER A 28 10.58 -14.20 -0.21
CA SER A 28 11.28 -15.48 -0.42
C SER A 28 11.83 -15.62 -1.85
N ARG A 29 11.00 -15.34 -2.86
CA ARG A 29 11.41 -15.37 -4.28
C ARG A 29 12.47 -14.34 -4.65
N GLU A 30 12.48 -13.18 -3.99
CA GLU A 30 13.43 -12.09 -4.24
C GLU A 30 14.78 -12.35 -3.56
N THR A 31 14.75 -12.89 -2.34
CA THR A 31 15.93 -13.06 -1.49
C THR A 31 16.57 -14.44 -1.59
N GLY A 32 15.87 -15.43 -2.16
CA GLY A 32 16.31 -16.83 -2.17
C GLY A 32 16.14 -17.55 -0.83
N ILE A 33 15.61 -16.87 0.19
CA ILE A 33 15.34 -17.44 1.52
C ILE A 33 14.01 -18.19 1.48
N THR A 34 13.89 -19.32 2.17
CA THR A 34 12.62 -20.07 2.20
C THR A 34 11.53 -19.27 2.93
N THR A 35 10.28 -19.42 2.50
CA THR A 35 9.14 -18.71 3.11
C THR A 35 9.01 -18.96 4.63
N PRO A 36 9.19 -20.20 5.15
CA PRO A 36 9.18 -20.45 6.60
C PRO A 36 10.29 -19.68 7.34
N THR A 37 11.50 -19.60 6.77
CA THR A 37 12.60 -18.84 7.37
C THR A 37 12.30 -17.34 7.36
N VAL A 38 11.79 -16.78 6.25
CA VAL A 38 11.38 -15.36 6.20
C VAL A 38 10.36 -15.04 7.29
N LYS A 39 9.31 -15.88 7.42
CA LYS A 39 8.28 -15.72 8.45
C LYS A 39 8.88 -15.75 9.85
N ALA A 40 9.68 -16.78 10.18
CA ALA A 40 10.29 -16.93 11.50
C ALA A 40 11.21 -15.75 11.86
N ARG A 41 12.00 -15.24 10.89
CA ARG A 41 12.86 -14.07 11.09
C ARG A 41 12.04 -12.80 11.30
N TYR A 42 11.02 -12.57 10.48
CA TYR A 42 10.13 -11.41 10.63
C TYR A 42 9.41 -11.43 11.98
N GLU A 43 8.79 -12.55 12.37
CA GLU A 43 8.09 -12.69 13.66
C GLU A 43 9.04 -12.47 14.84
N ARG A 44 10.28 -12.97 14.76
CA ARG A 44 11.30 -12.70 15.77
C ARG A 44 11.56 -11.19 15.92
N LEU A 45 11.70 -10.45 14.82
CA LEU A 45 11.93 -8.99 14.84
C LEU A 45 10.72 -8.20 15.36
N VAL A 46 9.50 -8.69 15.12
CA VAL A 46 8.27 -8.12 15.70
C VAL A 46 8.21 -8.39 17.21
N ASN A 47 8.43 -9.63 17.63
CA ASN A 47 8.32 -10.05 19.03
C ASN A 47 9.32 -9.36 19.95
N VAL A 48 10.51 -9.02 19.45
CA VAL A 48 11.53 -8.27 20.19
C VAL A 48 11.25 -6.76 20.19
N GLY A 49 10.20 -6.31 19.50
CA GLY A 49 9.80 -4.90 19.42
C GLY A 49 10.64 -4.05 18.46
N PHE A 50 11.47 -4.68 17.62
CA PHE A 50 12.25 -3.96 16.62
C PHE A 50 11.35 -3.47 15.48
N ILE A 51 10.49 -4.35 14.95
CA ILE A 51 9.41 -3.97 14.02
C ILE A 51 8.17 -3.62 14.86
N LYS A 52 7.90 -2.32 14.98
CA LYS A 52 6.74 -1.82 15.75
C LYS A 52 5.42 -1.84 14.96
N GLY A 53 5.49 -1.85 13.63
CA GLY A 53 4.33 -1.88 12.75
C GLY A 53 4.70 -1.54 11.31
N VAL A 54 3.78 -1.84 10.39
CA VAL A 54 3.85 -1.44 8.98
C VAL A 54 2.70 -0.46 8.74
N ILE A 55 3.03 0.76 8.33
CA ILE A 55 2.05 1.84 8.17
C ILE A 55 1.80 2.06 6.67
N PRO A 56 0.54 1.96 6.19
CA PRO A 56 0.20 2.30 4.81
C PRO A 56 0.26 3.81 4.59
N VAL A 57 0.69 4.22 3.39
CA VAL A 57 0.62 5.61 2.91
C VAL A 57 -0.61 5.73 2.02
N PHE A 58 -1.53 6.63 2.37
CA PHE A 58 -2.77 6.86 1.64
C PHE A 58 -2.69 8.11 0.78
N ASP A 59 -3.18 8.00 -0.45
CA ASP A 59 -3.34 9.09 -1.40
C ASP A 59 -4.80 9.58 -1.33
N PHE A 60 -5.03 10.66 -0.57
CA PHE A 60 -6.36 11.20 -0.33
C PHE A 60 -6.92 11.99 -1.52
N ASP A 61 -6.10 12.33 -2.52
CA ASP A 61 -6.54 13.02 -3.74
C ASP A 61 -7.41 12.10 -4.62
N LYS A 62 -7.36 10.80 -4.36
CA LYS A 62 -8.17 9.78 -5.04
C LYS A 62 -9.53 9.54 -4.39
N ILE A 63 -9.94 10.32 -3.40
CA ILE A 63 -11.25 10.15 -2.78
C ILE A 63 -12.31 10.90 -3.60
N GLY A 64 -13.41 10.20 -3.89
CA GLY A 64 -14.61 10.77 -4.48
C GLY A 64 -15.25 11.75 -3.52
N SER A 65 -15.25 13.03 -3.90
CA SER A 65 -15.88 14.10 -3.14
C SER A 65 -17.39 13.89 -3.10
N ARG A 66 -17.88 13.09 -2.15
CA ARG A 66 -19.24 13.25 -1.64
C ARG A 66 -19.24 14.44 -0.69
N GLU A 67 -19.50 15.63 -1.23
CA GLU A 67 -20.08 16.87 -0.63
C GLU A 67 -19.85 17.24 0.86
N ASN A 68 -18.94 16.60 1.59
CA ASN A 68 -18.75 16.80 3.04
C ASN A 68 -17.36 17.37 3.39
N ASP A 69 -16.46 17.53 2.42
CA ASP A 69 -15.16 18.18 2.64
C ASP A 69 -15.26 19.70 2.89
N THR A 70 -16.41 20.31 2.60
CA THR A 70 -16.68 21.73 2.87
C THR A 70 -16.79 22.06 4.36
N LEU A 71 -16.95 21.06 5.26
CA LEU A 71 -17.06 21.30 6.70
C LEU A 71 -15.73 21.15 7.47
N ILE A 72 -14.69 20.54 6.89
CA ILE A 72 -13.42 20.31 7.60
C ILE A 72 -12.53 21.56 7.58
N GLN A 73 -12.62 22.40 6.55
CA GLN A 73 -11.86 23.66 6.48
C GLN A 73 -12.22 24.66 7.58
N LEU A 74 -13.45 24.59 8.12
CA LEU A 74 -13.90 25.50 9.19
C LEU A 74 -13.43 25.08 10.60
N GLN A 75 -13.03 23.83 10.82
CA GLN A 75 -12.49 23.39 12.11
C GLN A 75 -11.04 23.86 12.33
N GLN A 76 -10.25 23.97 11.25
CA GLN A 76 -8.83 24.36 11.32
C GLN A 76 -8.61 25.85 11.64
N ILE A 77 -9.62 26.70 11.49
CA ILE A 77 -9.51 28.13 11.79
C ILE A 77 -9.60 28.40 13.31
N LYS A 78 -10.23 27.50 14.08
CA LYS A 78 -10.36 27.69 15.54
C LYS A 78 -9.08 27.36 16.32
N GLU A 79 -8.25 26.43 15.84
CA GLU A 79 -7.04 26.02 16.57
C GLU A 79 -5.83 26.95 16.34
N ASN A 80 -5.82 27.75 15.27
CA ASN A 80 -4.65 28.57 14.90
C ASN A 80 -4.58 29.95 15.56
N THR A 81 -5.58 30.36 16.37
CA THR A 81 -5.66 31.77 16.85
C THR A 81 -5.20 31.98 18.30
N SER A 82 -4.87 30.92 19.03
CA SER A 82 -4.32 31.04 20.39
C SER A 82 -3.22 29.99 20.56
N ARG A 83 -1.97 30.35 20.25
CA ARG A 83 -0.97 30.84 21.25
C ARG A 83 -0.74 29.82 22.34
N GLU A 84 0.45 29.50 22.80
CA GLU A 84 1.83 29.92 22.59
C GLU A 84 2.58 29.01 23.57
N LYS A 85 3.81 28.62 23.24
CA LYS A 85 4.88 28.28 24.19
C LYS A 85 4.57 27.21 25.26
N LYS A 86 5.25 26.07 25.08
CA LYS A 86 5.81 25.11 26.07
C LYS A 86 5.69 23.74 25.42
N ASN A 87 6.59 22.79 25.51
CA ASN A 87 7.94 22.63 26.05
C ASN A 87 8.38 21.30 25.42
N SER A 88 9.68 21.12 25.18
CA SER A 88 10.37 19.81 25.16
C SER A 88 9.50 18.59 25.54
N MET A 89 9.01 17.77 24.60
CA MET A 89 8.49 16.41 24.91
C MET A 89 8.15 15.55 23.67
N ASP A 90 8.61 14.30 23.69
CA ASP A 90 8.11 13.07 23.04
C ASP A 90 7.72 13.05 21.54
N LYS A 91 8.66 12.58 20.70
CA LYS A 91 8.40 12.11 19.31
C LYS A 91 7.28 11.06 19.21
N ASN A 92 7.00 10.33 20.29
CA ASN A 92 5.92 9.35 20.32
C ASN A 92 4.52 9.99 20.31
N ASN A 93 4.39 11.27 20.67
CA ASN A 93 3.11 11.97 20.69
C ASN A 93 2.69 12.40 19.28
N THR A 94 3.63 12.88 18.46
CA THR A 94 3.37 13.35 17.09
C THR A 94 2.87 12.24 16.15
N LEU A 95 3.46 11.05 16.19
CA LEU A 95 3.03 9.90 15.37
C LEU A 95 1.61 9.43 15.72
N LYS A 96 1.22 9.51 17.00
CA LYS A 96 -0.14 9.15 17.44
C LYS A 96 -1.16 10.16 16.95
N GLU A 97 -0.84 11.45 17.07
CA GLU A 97 -1.68 12.55 16.56
C GLU A 97 -1.90 12.43 15.05
N GLU A 98 -0.85 12.16 14.28
CA GLU A 98 -0.95 11.93 12.83
C GLU A 98 -1.83 10.72 12.49
N LEU A 99 -1.65 9.59 13.20
CA LEU A 99 -2.45 8.39 12.99
C LEU A 99 -3.93 8.59 13.33
N ASP A 100 -4.25 9.39 14.34
CA ASP A 100 -5.64 9.69 14.71
C ASP A 100 -6.31 10.61 13.68
N VAL A 101 -5.57 11.54 13.08
CA VAL A 101 -6.07 12.34 11.93
C VAL A 101 -6.37 11.42 10.74
N ILE A 102 -5.45 10.51 10.40
CA ILE A 102 -5.64 9.54 9.30
C ILE A 102 -6.86 8.66 9.57
N ARG A 103 -7.02 8.14 10.79
CA ARG A 103 -8.18 7.31 11.19
C ARG A 103 -9.51 8.04 11.02
N LYS A 104 -9.57 9.35 11.34
CA LYS A 104 -10.79 10.15 11.14
C LYS A 104 -11.16 10.31 9.66
N ARG A 105 -10.17 10.36 8.77
CA ARG A 105 -10.39 10.46 7.31
C ARG A 105 -10.80 9.13 6.68
N ILE A 106 -10.44 7.99 7.30
CA ILE A 106 -10.80 6.66 6.83
C ILE A 106 -12.10 6.24 7.53
N SER A 107 -13.23 6.59 6.93
CA SER A 107 -14.55 6.22 7.40
C SER A 107 -15.24 5.24 6.45
N THR A 108 -16.20 4.49 6.97
CA THR A 108 -17.10 3.69 6.12
C THR A 108 -17.86 4.62 5.15
N GLY A 109 -18.06 4.16 3.92
CA GLY A 109 -18.69 4.98 2.87
C GLY A 109 -17.74 5.91 2.11
N LEU A 110 -16.43 5.85 2.38
CA LEU A 110 -15.42 6.51 1.57
C LEU A 110 -15.42 5.93 0.14
N GLU A 111 -15.65 6.79 -0.85
CA GLU A 111 -15.60 6.40 -2.27
C GLU A 111 -14.22 6.71 -2.83
N ILE A 112 -13.62 5.78 -3.56
CA ILE A 112 -12.32 5.97 -4.22
C ILE A 112 -12.59 6.19 -5.70
N ASN A 113 -12.13 7.32 -6.23
CA ASN A 113 -12.13 7.62 -7.65
C ASN A 113 -11.20 6.68 -8.40
N ILE A 114 -11.76 6.00 -9.39
CA ILE A 114 -11.01 5.09 -10.26
C ILE A 114 -10.77 5.79 -11.60
N ILE A 115 -9.54 5.77 -12.07
CA ILE A 115 -9.14 6.27 -13.39
C ILE A 115 -8.97 5.07 -14.34
N CYS A 116 -9.38 5.23 -15.60
CA CYS A 116 -9.25 4.21 -16.63
C CYS A 116 -7.78 4.04 -17.05
N ASP A 117 -7.24 2.82 -16.97
CA ASP A 117 -5.85 2.48 -17.34
C ASP A 117 -5.54 2.61 -18.86
N PHE A 118 -6.53 2.95 -19.70
CA PHE A 118 -6.33 3.07 -21.15
C PHE A 118 -6.53 4.48 -21.70
N CYS A 119 -7.56 5.20 -21.24
CA CYS A 119 -7.88 6.54 -21.73
C CYS A 119 -7.63 7.65 -20.71
N ASP A 120 -7.15 7.31 -19.51
CA ASP A 120 -6.91 8.22 -18.39
C ASP A 120 -8.14 9.02 -17.91
N GLY A 121 -9.33 8.67 -18.41
CA GLY A 121 -10.60 9.27 -17.99
C GLY A 121 -11.16 8.67 -16.70
N PRO A 122 -12.05 9.40 -16.00
CA PRO A 122 -12.71 8.89 -14.79
C PRO A 122 -13.63 7.70 -15.11
N VAL A 123 -13.67 6.74 -14.20
CA VAL A 123 -14.61 5.60 -14.27
C VAL A 123 -15.86 5.93 -13.46
N TYR A 124 -16.97 6.13 -14.15
CA TYR A 124 -18.27 6.29 -13.53
C TYR A 124 -18.93 4.93 -13.32
N GLY A 125 -19.38 4.65 -12.08
CA GLY A 125 -20.07 3.40 -11.73
C GLY A 125 -19.13 2.18 -11.68
N LYS A 126 -19.60 1.03 -12.15
CA LYS A 126 -18.88 -0.24 -12.00
C LYS A 126 -17.78 -0.39 -13.05
N PRO A 127 -16.48 -0.43 -12.66
CA PRO A 127 -15.37 -0.58 -13.60
C PRO A 127 -15.43 -1.91 -14.34
N LYS A 128 -14.99 -1.90 -15.61
CA LYS A 128 -14.58 -3.14 -16.27
C LYS A 128 -13.19 -3.49 -15.77
N VAL A 129 -13.02 -4.72 -15.27
CA VAL A 129 -11.75 -5.17 -14.68
C VAL A 129 -11.07 -6.17 -15.61
N LEU A 130 -9.76 -6.05 -15.76
CA LEU A 130 -8.88 -7.07 -16.32
C LEU A 130 -7.92 -7.53 -15.22
N LYS A 131 -7.89 -8.83 -14.94
CA LYS A 131 -6.98 -9.43 -13.95
C LYS A 131 -5.93 -10.28 -14.65
N PHE A 132 -4.67 -10.14 -14.25
CA PHE A 132 -3.58 -11.00 -14.69
C PHE A 132 -2.46 -11.01 -13.66
N ALA A 133 -1.96 -12.19 -13.28
CA ALA A 133 -1.09 -12.35 -12.12
C ALA A 133 -1.73 -11.70 -10.87
N ASP A 134 -0.97 -10.97 -10.06
CA ASP A 134 -1.46 -10.19 -8.91
C ASP A 134 -1.86 -8.75 -9.28
N ILE A 135 -2.16 -8.48 -10.55
CA ILE A 135 -2.46 -7.14 -11.04
C ILE A 135 -3.91 -7.07 -11.52
N GLU A 136 -4.61 -6.06 -11.03
CA GLU A 136 -5.92 -5.66 -11.55
C GLU A 136 -5.79 -4.32 -12.27
N ARG A 137 -6.42 -4.23 -13.44
CA ARG A 137 -6.55 -3.00 -14.23
C ARG A 137 -8.02 -2.64 -14.39
N PHE A 138 -8.34 -1.36 -14.29
CA PHE A 138 -9.70 -0.82 -14.27
C PHE A 138 -9.96 0.05 -15.50
N PHE A 139 -11.15 -0.09 -16.10
CA PHE A 139 -11.52 0.60 -17.33
C PHE A 139 -12.93 1.17 -17.25
N CYS A 140 -13.14 2.33 -17.89
CA CYS A 140 -14.45 3.01 -17.93
C CYS A 140 -15.46 2.29 -18.84
N CYS A 141 -15.01 1.54 -19.85
CA CYS A 141 -15.88 0.84 -20.80
C CYS A 141 -15.22 -0.42 -21.38
N THR A 142 -16.02 -1.26 -22.04
CA THR A 142 -15.53 -2.50 -22.69
C THR A 142 -14.51 -2.19 -23.79
N SER A 143 -14.70 -1.10 -24.54
CA SER A 143 -13.79 -0.69 -25.61
C SER A 143 -12.39 -0.35 -25.08
N CYS A 144 -12.30 0.38 -23.97
CA CYS A 144 -11.01 0.68 -23.32
C CYS A 144 -10.30 -0.60 -22.85
N LYS A 145 -11.05 -1.54 -22.27
CA LYS A 145 -10.50 -2.83 -21.85
C LYS A 145 -9.95 -3.62 -23.04
N SER A 146 -10.73 -3.76 -24.12
CA SER A 146 -10.30 -4.49 -25.31
C SER A 146 -9.10 -3.83 -26.00
N GLY A 147 -9.13 -2.50 -26.15
CA GLY A 147 -8.02 -1.74 -26.70
C GLY A 147 -6.73 -1.87 -25.89
N TYR A 148 -6.84 -1.89 -24.55
CA TYR A 148 -5.68 -2.14 -23.68
C TYR A 148 -5.10 -3.55 -23.88
N ILE A 149 -5.95 -4.58 -23.93
CA ILE A 149 -5.52 -5.97 -24.14
C ILE A 149 -4.79 -6.10 -25.47
N GLU A 150 -5.31 -5.50 -26.53
CA GLU A 150 -4.71 -5.56 -27.86
C GLU A 150 -3.38 -4.80 -27.92
N LYS A 151 -3.35 -3.55 -27.45
CA LYS A 151 -2.16 -2.69 -27.47
C LYS A 151 -1.02 -3.25 -26.61
N TYR A 152 -1.33 -3.82 -25.44
CA TYR A 152 -0.33 -4.27 -24.47
C TYR A 152 -0.21 -5.79 -24.36
N ARG A 153 -0.72 -6.56 -25.34
CA ARG A 153 -0.76 -8.03 -25.32
C ARG A 153 0.58 -8.67 -24.92
N GLY A 154 1.67 -8.30 -25.62
CA GLY A 154 2.99 -8.86 -25.37
C GLY A 154 3.51 -8.59 -23.95
N ARG A 155 3.26 -7.38 -23.41
CA ARG A 155 3.66 -7.03 -22.03
C ARG A 155 2.85 -7.82 -21.00
N ILE A 156 1.54 -7.98 -21.23
CA ILE A 156 0.67 -8.76 -20.34
C ILE A 156 1.12 -10.22 -20.31
N GLU A 157 1.41 -10.83 -21.47
CA GLU A 157 1.91 -12.20 -21.55
C GLU A 157 3.27 -12.38 -20.87
N ALA A 158 4.20 -11.44 -21.06
CA ALA A 158 5.49 -11.50 -20.40
C ALA A 158 5.37 -11.47 -18.87
N ILE A 159 4.47 -10.63 -18.33
CA ILE A 159 4.18 -10.57 -16.89
C ILE A 159 3.54 -11.87 -16.41
N LYS A 160 2.57 -12.42 -17.15
CA LYS A 160 1.94 -13.71 -16.82
C LYS A 160 2.96 -14.84 -16.73
N ARG A 161 3.78 -15.01 -17.77
CA ARG A 161 4.82 -16.07 -17.80
C ARG A 161 5.83 -15.91 -16.67
N LYS A 162 6.28 -14.69 -16.38
CA LYS A 162 7.18 -14.41 -15.24
C LYS A 162 6.54 -14.77 -13.89
N TYR A 163 5.23 -14.67 -13.78
CA TYR A 163 4.50 -15.03 -12.57
C TYR A 163 4.30 -16.55 -12.45
N GLU A 164 3.89 -17.20 -13.53
CA GLU A 164 3.66 -18.65 -13.63
C GLU A 164 4.94 -19.47 -13.46
N GLY A 165 6.05 -19.05 -14.09
CA GLY A 165 7.37 -19.69 -13.93
C GLY A 165 8.03 -19.49 -12.55
N LYS A 166 7.40 -18.73 -11.64
CA LYS A 166 7.82 -18.60 -10.23
C LYS A 166 6.98 -19.47 -9.28
N SER A 167 5.93 -20.13 -9.76
CA SER A 167 5.01 -20.93 -8.92
C SER A 167 5.49 -22.35 -8.63
N GLU A 168 6.40 -22.90 -9.42
CA GLU A 168 6.80 -24.33 -9.40
C GLU A 168 7.82 -24.71 -8.30
N ILE A 169 7.77 -24.06 -7.14
CA ILE A 169 8.41 -24.61 -5.94
C ILE A 169 7.29 -24.88 -4.95
N GLU A 170 6.55 -25.95 -5.22
CA GLU A 170 5.86 -26.74 -4.21
C GLU A 170 6.86 -27.75 -3.65
N ILE A 171 7.35 -27.50 -2.43
CA ILE A 171 7.75 -28.53 -1.46
C ILE A 171 7.37 -27.99 -0.08
#